data_AF-A0A9P0BQT2-F1
#
_entry.id   AF-A0A9P0BQT2-F1
#
_cell.length_a   1.000
_cell.length_b   1.000
_cell.length_c   1.000
_cell.angle_alpha   90.00
_cell.angle_beta   90.00
_cell.angle_gamma   90.00
#
_symmetry.space_group_name_H-M   'P 1'
#
loop_
_entity.id
_entity.type
_entity.pdbx_description
1 polymer ?
#
loop_
_entity_poly.entity_id
_entity_poly.type
_entity_poly.pdbx_seq_one_letter_code
_entity_poly.pdbx_strand_id
1 'polypeptide(L)'
;MQVLVFLSLVCVVVSMHVRVGPQMTDAQLEQTLADRPTMQRHIKCALGDGPCDALGRRLRTLAPLVIRGTCPQCSMEETRQIRRTLAYVQRNYPWDWAKIVRQYG
;
A
#
# COMPACT_ATOMS: atom_id res chain seq x y z
N MET A 1 42.17 -19.15 10.25
CA MET A 1 40.93 -19.69 9.63
C MET A 1 39.68 -19.51 10.52
N GLN A 2 39.78 -19.34 11.84
CA GLN A 2 38.61 -19.06 12.71
C GLN A 2 38.01 -17.64 12.62
N VAL A 3 38.83 -16.63 12.33
CA VAL A 3 38.38 -15.21 12.34
C VAL A 3 37.41 -14.88 11.21
N LEU A 4 37.54 -15.55 10.05
CA LEU A 4 36.65 -15.37 8.90
C LEU A 4 35.23 -15.90 9.15
N VAL A 5 35.08 -16.95 9.98
CA VAL A 5 33.78 -17.58 10.27
C VAL A 5 32.94 -16.67 11.16
N PHE A 6 33.55 -16.00 12.16
CA PHE A 6 32.85 -15.06 13.04
C PHE A 6 32.33 -13.82 12.30
N LEU A 7 33.08 -13.31 11.31
CA LEU A 7 32.67 -12.16 10.49
C LEU A 7 31.42 -12.44 9.64
N SER A 8 31.27 -13.69 9.19
CA SER A 8 30.07 -14.10 8.43
C SER A 8 28.81 -14.21 9.30
N LEU A 9 28.96 -14.59 10.57
CA LEU A 9 27.84 -14.79 11.49
C LEU A 9 27.18 -13.46 11.91
N VAL A 10 27.96 -12.38 11.98
CA VAL A 10 27.48 -11.03 12.35
C VAL A 10 26.60 -10.41 11.25
N CYS A 11 26.78 -10.79 9.98
CA CYS A 11 25.97 -10.26 8.88
C CYS A 11 24.51 -10.77 8.89
N VAL A 12 24.23 -11.93 9.48
CA VAL A 12 22.88 -12.53 9.41
C VAL A 12 21.91 -11.88 10.41
N VAL A 13 22.39 -11.42 11.57
CA VAL A 13 21.52 -10.85 12.63
C VAL A 13 21.00 -9.44 12.33
N VAL A 14 21.63 -8.69 11.43
CA VAL A 14 21.22 -7.31 11.06
C VAL A 14 20.22 -7.30 9.88
N SER A 15 19.57 -8.42 9.57
CA SER A 15 18.56 -8.49 8.50
C SER A 15 17.12 -8.30 8.98
N MET A 16 16.89 -8.08 10.28
CA MET A 16 15.59 -7.75 10.85
C MET A 16 15.32 -6.23 10.70
N HIS A 17 15.28 -5.74 9.46
CA HIS A 17 14.57 -4.51 9.17
C HIS A 17 13.08 -4.81 9.36
N VAL A 18 12.59 -4.61 10.59
CA VAL A 18 11.17 -4.34 10.84
C VAL A 18 10.81 -3.22 9.89
N ARG A 19 10.14 -3.54 8.78
CA ARG A 19 9.63 -2.55 7.85
C ARG A 19 8.48 -1.87 8.56
N VAL A 20 8.81 -0.91 9.42
CA VAL A 20 7.90 0.17 9.76
C VAL A 20 7.62 0.83 8.42
N GLY A 21 6.48 0.51 7.81
CA GLY A 21 6.00 1.23 6.63
C GLY A 21 6.01 2.73 6.95
N PRO A 22 6.23 3.61 5.95
CA PRO A 22 6.26 5.04 6.21
C PRO A 22 4.99 5.43 6.97
N GLN A 23 5.17 5.91 8.21
CA GLN A 23 4.09 6.44 9.03
C GLN A 23 3.70 7.78 8.41
N MET A 24 2.81 7.73 7.42
CA MET A 24 2.27 8.94 6.80
C MET A 24 1.34 9.61 7.81
N THR A 25 1.53 10.91 8.04
CA THR A 25 0.57 11.68 8.82
C THR A 25 -0.70 11.92 8.01
N ASP A 26 -1.82 12.18 8.69
CA ASP A 26 -3.09 12.53 8.04
C ASP A 26 -2.93 13.68 7.03
N ALA A 27 -2.13 14.70 7.35
CA ALA A 27 -1.89 15.83 6.47
C ALA A 27 -1.12 15.45 5.19
N GLN A 28 -0.12 14.57 5.30
CA GLN A 28 0.64 14.06 4.15
C GLN A 28 -0.21 13.14 3.27
N LEU A 29 -1.10 12.36 3.88
CA LEU A 29 -2.08 11.56 3.15
C LEU A 29 -2.98 12.47 2.30
N GLU A 30 -3.58 13.50 2.89
CA GLU A 30 -4.47 14.42 2.16
C GLU A 30 -3.73 15.15 1.01
N GLN A 31 -2.49 15.57 1.22
CA GLN A 31 -1.67 16.17 0.16
C GLN A 31 -1.44 15.19 -1.00
N THR A 32 -1.18 13.92 -0.71
CA THR A 32 -0.96 12.88 -1.72
C THR A 32 -2.26 12.54 -2.44
N LEU A 33 -3.39 12.48 -1.73
CA LEU A 33 -4.72 12.25 -2.31
C LEU A 33 -5.11 13.40 -3.24
N ALA A 34 -4.77 14.64 -2.89
CA ALA A 34 -5.03 15.82 -3.71
C ALA A 34 -4.18 15.86 -4.99
N ASP A 35 -3.04 15.15 -5.03
CA ASP A 35 -2.18 15.07 -6.20
C ASP A 35 -2.77 14.14 -7.28
N ARG A 36 -3.60 14.72 -8.15
CA ARG A 36 -4.30 14.03 -9.25
C ARG A 36 -3.40 13.12 -10.10
N PRO A 37 -2.23 13.54 -10.64
CA PRO A 37 -1.39 12.66 -11.43
C PRO A 37 -0.87 11.45 -10.65
N THR A 38 -0.54 11.62 -9.37
CA THR A 38 -0.12 10.50 -8.51
C THR A 38 -1.29 9.54 -8.25
N MET A 39 -2.47 10.07 -7.91
CA MET A 39 -3.67 9.25 -7.73
C MET A 39 -4.05 8.46 -8.99
N GLN A 40 -3.96 9.07 -10.17
CA GLN A 40 -4.21 8.37 -11.43
C GLN A 40 -3.23 7.20 -11.67
N ARG A 41 -1.96 7.35 -11.29
CA ARG A 41 -0.98 6.24 -11.38
C ARG A 41 -1.37 5.10 -10.42
N HIS A 42 -1.76 5.41 -9.19
CA HIS A 42 -2.20 4.39 -8.23
C HIS A 42 -3.49 3.69 -8.66
N ILE A 43 -4.45 4.41 -9.24
CA ILE A 43 -5.68 3.83 -9.80
C ILE A 43 -5.35 2.90 -10.97
N LYS A 44 -4.49 3.33 -11.91
CA LYS A 44 -4.03 2.48 -13.03
C LYS A 44 -3.34 1.22 -12.52
N CYS A 45 -2.47 1.35 -11.51
CA CYS A 45 -1.85 0.20 -10.85
C CYS A 45 -2.90 -0.77 -10.26
N ALA A 46 -3.93 -0.25 -9.58
CA ALA A 46 -5.00 -1.06 -9.02
C ALA A 46 -5.78 -1.83 -10.10
N LEU A 47 -6.04 -1.21 -11.25
CA LEU A 47 -6.71 -1.85 -12.39
C LEU A 47 -5.79 -2.82 -13.17
N GLY A 48 -4.47 -2.61 -13.08
CA GLY A 48 -3.48 -3.36 -13.85
C GLY A 48 -3.09 -2.71 -15.17
N ASP A 49 -3.49 -1.45 -15.38
CA ASP A 49 -3.25 -0.67 -16.59
C ASP A 49 -1.94 0.16 -16.52
N GLY A 50 -1.06 -0.14 -15.57
CA GLY A 50 0.17 0.63 -15.38
C GLY A 50 1.12 0.05 -14.34
N PRO A 51 2.31 0.66 -14.21
CA PRO A 51 3.32 0.23 -13.25
C PRO A 51 2.84 0.45 -11.81
N CYS A 52 3.15 -0.54 -10.96
CA CYS A 52 2.90 -0.48 -9.52
C CYS A 52 4.21 -0.35 -8.77
N ASP A 53 4.24 0.49 -7.75
CA ASP A 53 5.28 0.50 -6.72
C ASP A 53 5.10 -0.67 -5.73
N ALA A 54 6.03 -0.82 -4.79
CA ALA A 54 5.98 -1.92 -3.82
C ALA A 54 4.70 -1.86 -2.95
N LEU A 55 4.27 -0.65 -2.57
CA LEU A 55 3.05 -0.44 -1.80
C LEU A 55 1.81 -0.77 -2.63
N GLY A 56 1.71 -0.25 -3.85
CA GLY A 56 0.59 -0.52 -4.76
C GLY A 56 0.42 -2.01 -5.07
N ARG A 57 1.51 -2.77 -5.21
CA ARG A 57 1.45 -4.24 -5.34
C ARG A 57 0.84 -4.90 -4.11
N ARG A 58 1.27 -4.50 -2.89
CA ARG A 58 0.71 -5.01 -1.63
C ARG A 58 -0.78 -4.66 -1.52
N LEU A 59 -1.15 -3.41 -1.80
CA LEU A 59 -2.55 -2.99 -1.76
C LEU A 59 -3.41 -3.73 -2.78
N ARG A 60 -2.89 -4.00 -3.99
CA ARG A 60 -3.58 -4.80 -5.01
C ARG A 60 -3.84 -6.24 -4.52
N THR A 61 -2.87 -6.87 -3.85
CA THR A 61 -3.10 -8.21 -3.27
C THR A 61 -4.14 -8.22 -2.16
N LEU A 62 -4.26 -7.12 -1.42
CA LEU A 62 -5.23 -6.96 -0.33
C LEU A 62 -6.57 -6.39 -0.80
N ALA A 63 -6.66 -5.91 -2.05
CA ALA A 63 -7.84 -5.22 -2.57
C ALA A 63 -9.15 -6.00 -2.39
N PRO A 64 -9.23 -7.32 -2.70
CA PRO A 64 -10.47 -8.07 -2.49
C PRO A 64 -10.96 -8.06 -1.03
N LEU A 65 -10.02 -8.15 -0.08
CA LEU A 65 -10.35 -8.14 1.34
C LEU A 65 -10.83 -6.75 1.77
N VAL A 66 -10.08 -5.72 1.36
CA VAL A 66 -10.32 -4.32 1.72
C VAL A 66 -11.64 -3.81 1.18
N ILE A 67 -11.99 -4.14 -0.08
CA ILE A 67 -13.26 -3.78 -0.71
C ILE A 67 -14.46 -4.44 0.02
N ARG A 68 -14.27 -5.66 0.53
CA ARG A 68 -15.26 -6.37 1.37
C ARG A 68 -15.30 -5.87 2.82
N GLY A 69 -14.47 -4.90 3.17
CA GLY A 69 -14.45 -4.27 4.50
C GLY A 69 -13.54 -4.94 5.52
N THR A 70 -12.67 -5.87 5.11
CA THR A 70 -11.76 -6.59 6.02
C THR A 70 -10.30 -6.39 5.61
N CYS A 71 -9.39 -6.21 6.56
CA CYS A 71 -7.95 -6.33 6.28
C CYS A 71 -7.21 -6.90 7.49
N PRO A 72 -7.11 -8.24 7.61
CA PRO A 72 -6.43 -8.87 8.74
C PRO A 72 -4.91 -8.65 8.72
N GLN A 73 -4.35 -8.23 7.59
CA GLN A 73 -2.92 -7.99 7.36
C GLN A 73 -2.54 -6.51 7.46
N CYS A 74 -3.49 -5.64 7.84
CA CYS A 74 -3.28 -4.20 8.01
C CYS A 74 -3.23 -3.84 9.50
N SER A 75 -2.36 -2.91 9.85
CA SER A 75 -2.41 -2.22 11.14
C SER A 75 -3.66 -1.31 11.24
N MET A 76 -3.98 -0.85 12.45
CA MET A 76 -5.09 0.09 12.65
C MET A 76 -4.91 1.41 11.89
N GLU A 77 -3.67 1.89 11.83
CA GLU A 77 -3.32 3.12 11.10
C GLU A 77 -3.46 2.91 9.59
N GLU A 78 -2.86 1.84 9.04
CA GLU A 78 -3.03 1.49 7.61
C GLU A 78 -4.52 1.34 7.25
N THR A 79 -5.31 0.71 8.12
CA THR A 79 -6.76 0.54 7.89
C THR A 79 -7.49 1.88 7.81
N ARG A 80 -7.14 2.85 8.68
CA ARG A 80 -7.71 4.19 8.66
C ARG A 80 -7.36 4.94 7.38
N GLN A 81 -6.09 4.88 6.96
CA GLN A 81 -5.59 5.52 5.76
C GLN A 81 -6.21 4.91 4.49
N ILE A 82 -6.32 3.59 4.44
CA ILE A 82 -7.01 2.86 3.36
C ILE A 82 -8.46 3.32 3.28
N ARG A 83 -9.21 3.33 4.39
CA ARG A 83 -10.62 3.76 4.39
C ARG A 83 -10.79 5.20 3.89
N ARG A 84 -9.92 6.13 4.31
CA ARG A 84 -9.91 7.50 3.77
C ARG A 84 -9.63 7.54 2.28
N THR A 85 -8.62 6.80 1.83
CA THR A 85 -8.27 6.70 0.41
C THR A 85 -9.44 6.15 -0.43
N LEU A 86 -10.11 5.09 0.03
CA LEU A 86 -11.29 4.54 -0.65
C LEU A 86 -12.42 5.56 -0.71
N ALA A 87 -12.73 6.24 0.39
CA ALA A 87 -13.75 7.29 0.42
C ALA A 87 -13.41 8.45 -0.53
N TYR A 88 -12.13 8.82 -0.62
CA TYR A 88 -11.66 9.82 -1.57
C TYR A 88 -11.82 9.37 -3.02
N VAL A 89 -11.43 8.13 -3.35
CA VAL A 89 -11.55 7.57 -4.70
C VAL A 89 -13.02 7.43 -5.11
N GLN A 90 -13.90 6.97 -4.22
CA GLN A 90 -15.34 6.89 -4.45
C GLN A 90 -15.95 8.25 -4.82
N ARG A 91 -15.54 9.32 -4.12
CA ARG A 91 -16.08 10.68 -4.34
C ARG A 91 -15.49 11.35 -5.58
N ASN A 92 -14.19 11.19 -5.82
CA ASN A 92 -13.47 11.96 -6.85
C ASN A 92 -13.26 11.20 -8.17
N TYR A 93 -13.31 9.85 -8.16
CA TYR A 93 -13.08 8.98 -9.33
C TYR A 93 -14.14 7.87 -9.41
N PRO A 94 -15.45 8.21 -9.49
CA PRO A 94 -16.54 7.23 -9.41
C PRO A 94 -16.49 6.17 -10.53
N TRP A 95 -16.05 6.55 -11.73
CA TRP A 95 -15.93 5.64 -12.87
C TRP A 95 -14.83 4.59 -12.68
N ASP A 96 -13.66 5.00 -12.19
CA ASP A 96 -12.57 4.06 -11.92
C ASP A 96 -12.86 3.24 -10.66
N TRP A 97 -13.51 3.83 -9.66
CA TRP A 97 -14.03 3.10 -8.51
C TRP A 97 -14.95 1.94 -8.94
N ALA A 98 -15.88 2.18 -9.86
CA ALA A 98 -16.76 1.14 -10.37
C ALA A 98 -15.99 -0.01 -11.04
N LYS A 99 -14.91 0.30 -11.78
CA LYS A 99 -14.03 -0.73 -12.36
C LYS A 99 -13.30 -1.54 -11.29
N ILE A 100 -12.76 -0.86 -10.27
CA ILE A 100 -12.08 -1.51 -9.13
C ILE A 100 -13.04 -2.46 -8.40
N VAL A 101 -14.25 -2.00 -8.09
CA VAL A 101 -15.27 -2.85 -7.43
C VAL A 101 -15.69 -4.02 -8.32
N ARG A 102 -15.82 -3.81 -9.63
CA ARG A 102 -16.10 -4.91 -10.57
C ARG A 102 -14.99 -5.96 -10.61
N GLN A 103 -13.74 -5.54 -10.42
CA GLN A 103 -12.57 -6.42 -10.47
C GLN A 103 -12.31 -7.16 -9.15
N TYR A 104 -12.56 -6.52 -8.01
CA TYR A 104 -12.19 -7.02 -6.68
C TYR A 104 -13.36 -7.27 -5.72
N GLY A 105 -14.58 -6.89 -6.08
CA GLY A 105 -15.81 -7.10 -5.29
C GLY A 105 -16.10 -8.58 -5.02
#